data_AF-A0AAW1LLS6-F1
#
_entry.id   AF-A0AAW1LLS6-F1
#
_cell.length_a   1.000
_cell.length_b   1.000
_cell.length_c   1.000
_cell.angle_alpha   90.00
_cell.angle_beta   90.00
_cell.angle_gamma   90.00
#
_symmetry.space_group_name_H-M   'P 1'
#
loop_
_entity.id
_entity.type
_entity.pdbx_description
1 polymer ?
#
loop_
_entity_poly.entity_id
_entity_poly.type
_entity_poly.pdbx_seq_one_letter_code
_entity_poly.pdbx_strand_id
1 'polypeptide(L)'
;MAMAAKWLSQAPRNIKKVQLVFPVTGHSFLPADRVFALIEKEVKKLDTIILPDEYYDIFKKYGTLKKLNYDWHIQDWKKETTAVIKSTGALHFKIKSCKRIVLTRSRIKNQILVQAEPHFNSDVNNPKTICKQGKSLSFLNPQNIVNQFVKLKPKKIKNVGELLIKHYGQEWMEQYVEHNLQFYKTILRQQQYARGNEDEGEDEENNMWNITYNFIKLYYVSNNTLEVMKMKVKMKICRKSYCAAQPR
;
A
#
# COMPACT_ATOMS: atom_id res chain seq x y z
N MET A 1 12.73 1.56 -8.13
CA MET A 1 13.95 1.18 -8.85
C MET A 1 14.20 -0.32 -8.80
N ALA A 2 14.40 -0.91 -7.62
CA ALA A 2 14.68 -2.34 -7.45
C ALA A 2 13.70 -3.28 -8.15
N MET A 3 12.40 -3.10 -7.91
CA MET A 3 11.32 -3.87 -8.54
C MET A 3 11.38 -3.79 -10.08
N ALA A 4 11.51 -2.57 -10.61
CA ALA A 4 11.60 -2.34 -12.06
C ALA A 4 12.87 -2.96 -12.67
N ALA A 5 14.00 -2.95 -11.95
CA ALA A 5 15.23 -3.57 -12.39
C ALA A 5 15.11 -5.11 -12.40
N LYS A 6 14.53 -5.70 -11.35
CA LYS A 6 14.24 -7.14 -11.29
C LYS A 6 13.26 -7.55 -12.40
N TRP A 7 12.18 -6.82 -12.59
CA TRP A 7 11.25 -7.05 -13.68
C TRP A 7 11.95 -6.97 -15.04
N LEU A 8 12.74 -5.92 -15.30
CA LEU A 8 13.48 -5.78 -16.56
C LEU A 8 14.48 -6.91 -16.79
N SER A 9 15.03 -7.52 -15.72
CA SER A 9 15.91 -8.68 -15.85
C SER A 9 15.18 -9.95 -16.30
N GLN A 10 13.88 -10.07 -15.98
CA GLN A 10 13.02 -11.21 -16.33
C GLN A 10 12.17 -10.95 -17.59
N ALA A 11 12.00 -9.69 -17.97
CA ALA A 11 11.21 -9.29 -19.11
C ALA A 11 11.76 -9.86 -20.44
N PRO A 12 10.90 -9.99 -21.47
CA PRO A 12 11.31 -10.38 -22.81
C PRO A 12 12.53 -9.60 -23.34
N ARG A 13 13.40 -10.26 -24.12
CA ARG A 13 14.71 -9.71 -24.55
C ARG A 13 14.61 -8.52 -25.50
N ASN A 14 13.45 -8.30 -26.13
CA ASN A 14 13.18 -7.13 -26.96
C ASN A 14 13.07 -5.83 -26.13
N ILE A 15 12.74 -5.92 -24.83
CA ILE A 15 12.68 -4.77 -23.93
C ILE A 15 14.07 -4.48 -23.38
N LYS A 16 14.72 -3.44 -23.92
CA LYS A 16 16.11 -3.09 -23.60
C LYS A 16 16.24 -2.03 -22.51
N LYS A 17 15.25 -1.14 -22.37
CA LYS A 17 15.30 0.05 -21.52
C LYS A 17 13.96 0.28 -20.83
N VAL A 18 14.00 0.65 -19.56
CA VAL A 18 12.84 1.14 -18.79
C VAL A 18 13.20 2.52 -18.27
N GLN A 19 12.28 3.47 -18.42
CA GLN A 19 12.47 4.83 -17.92
C GLN A 19 11.47 5.10 -16.81
N LEU A 20 11.97 5.56 -15.67
CA LEU A 20 11.18 6.05 -14.56
C LEU A 20 11.28 7.56 -14.57
N VAL A 21 10.17 8.24 -14.86
CA VAL A 21 10.09 9.70 -14.92
C VAL A 21 9.37 10.18 -13.67
N PHE A 22 9.97 11.13 -12.96
CA PHE A 22 9.38 11.75 -11.78
C PHE A 22 8.81 13.11 -12.19
N PRO A 23 7.48 13.28 -12.20
CA PRO A 23 6.87 14.54 -12.60
C PRO A 23 7.26 15.67 -11.64
N VAL A 24 7.29 16.90 -12.16
CA VAL A 24 7.46 18.10 -11.34
C VAL A 24 6.17 18.34 -10.55
N THR A 25 6.30 18.57 -9.25
CA THR A 25 5.19 18.94 -8.37
C THR A 25 4.50 20.21 -8.86
N GLY A 26 3.17 20.19 -9.00
CA GLY A 26 2.35 21.38 -9.30
C GLY A 26 1.61 21.38 -10.65
N HIS A 27 1.90 20.43 -11.55
CA HIS A 27 1.27 20.39 -12.89
C HIS A 27 0.71 19.03 -13.31
N SER A 28 0.82 18.02 -12.46
CA SER A 28 0.31 16.68 -12.76
C SER A 28 -1.17 16.59 -12.38
N PHE A 29 -2.06 16.90 -13.33
CA PHE A 29 -3.44 16.41 -13.31
C PHE A 29 -3.41 14.91 -13.60
N LEU A 30 -3.22 14.10 -12.55
CA LEU A 30 -3.28 12.65 -12.71
C LEU A 30 -4.75 12.25 -12.91
N PRO A 31 -5.10 11.48 -13.95
CA PRO A 31 -6.46 10.94 -14.11
C PRO A 31 -6.95 10.21 -12.86
N ALA A 32 -6.03 9.57 -12.14
CA ALA A 32 -6.25 8.98 -10.83
C ALA A 32 -6.91 9.92 -9.80
N ASP A 33 -6.51 11.19 -9.77
CA ASP A 33 -7.02 12.16 -8.80
C ASP A 33 -8.51 12.45 -9.03
N ARG A 34 -8.96 12.41 -10.29
CA ARG A 34 -10.38 12.54 -10.63
C ARG A 34 -11.18 11.35 -10.10
N VAL A 35 -10.66 10.13 -10.28
CA VAL A 35 -11.30 8.92 -9.74
C VAL A 35 -11.39 8.98 -8.22
N PHE A 36 -10.34 9.45 -7.54
CA PHE A 36 -10.37 9.66 -6.09
C PHE A 36 -11.41 10.69 -5.65
N ALA A 37 -11.51 11.83 -6.35
CA ALA A 37 -12.50 12.85 -6.04
C ALA A 37 -13.93 12.32 -6.19
N LEU A 38 -14.20 11.49 -7.21
CA LEU A 38 -15.50 10.89 -7.43
C LEU A 38 -15.85 9.86 -6.33
N ILE A 39 -14.91 8.99 -6.00
CA ILE A 39 -15.06 8.00 -4.93
C ILE A 39 -15.27 8.70 -3.58
N GLU A 40 -14.47 9.72 -3.26
CA GLU A 40 -14.63 10.49 -2.02
C GLU A 40 -16.00 11.19 -1.96
N LYS A 41 -16.46 11.74 -3.09
CA LYS A 41 -17.79 12.33 -3.21
C LYS A 41 -18.90 11.30 -2.95
N GLU A 42 -18.78 10.08 -3.44
CA GLU A 42 -19.75 9.01 -3.14
C GLU A 42 -19.69 8.57 -1.69
N VAL A 43 -18.50 8.34 -1.15
CA VAL A 43 -18.32 7.96 0.26
C VAL A 43 -18.93 9.01 1.20
N LYS A 44 -18.81 10.31 0.87
CA LYS A 44 -19.40 11.40 1.66
C LYS A 44 -20.94 11.45 1.61
N LYS A 45 -21.57 10.88 0.58
CA LYS A 45 -23.04 10.79 0.50
C LYS A 45 -23.60 9.69 1.40
N LEU A 46 -22.79 8.72 1.77
CA LEU A 46 -23.18 7.66 2.69
C LEU A 46 -23.03 8.15 4.11
N ASP A 47 -24.15 8.18 4.83
CA ASP A 47 -24.19 8.58 6.24
C ASP A 47 -23.38 7.63 7.13
N THR A 48 -23.36 6.35 6.78
CA THR A 48 -22.71 5.30 7.56
C THR A 48 -22.23 4.20 6.62
N ILE A 49 -21.01 3.72 6.85
CA ILE A 49 -20.44 2.55 6.19
C ILE A 49 -20.03 1.59 7.31
N ILE A 50 -20.72 0.46 7.39
CA ILE A 50 -20.57 -0.55 8.43
C ILE A 50 -19.62 -1.64 7.94
N LEU A 51 -19.78 -2.05 6.67
CA LEU A 51 -19.08 -3.18 6.08
C LEU A 51 -17.97 -2.75 5.11
N PRO A 52 -16.86 -3.52 5.05
CA PRO A 52 -15.86 -3.34 3.99
C PRO A 52 -16.42 -3.54 2.58
N ASP A 53 -17.46 -4.38 2.44
CA ASP A 53 -18.05 -4.68 1.13
C ASP A 53 -18.75 -3.47 0.50
N GLU A 54 -19.32 -2.58 1.32
CA GLU A 54 -19.90 -1.31 0.83
C GLU A 54 -18.84 -0.43 0.15
N TYR A 55 -17.61 -0.41 0.68
CA TYR A 55 -16.49 0.26 0.01
C TYR A 55 -16.13 -0.43 -1.31
N TYR A 56 -16.13 -1.77 -1.34
CA TYR A 56 -15.85 -2.50 -2.57
C TYR A 56 -16.84 -2.19 -3.67
N ASP A 57 -18.12 -2.05 -3.34
CA ASP A 57 -19.15 -1.75 -4.31
C ASP A 57 -19.04 -0.32 -4.84
N ILE A 58 -18.66 0.65 -4.02
CA ILE A 58 -18.30 2.00 -4.50
C ILE A 58 -17.11 1.91 -5.46
N PHE A 59 -16.04 1.21 -5.10
CA PHE A 59 -14.83 1.15 -5.92
C PHE A 59 -15.04 0.45 -7.25
N LYS A 60 -15.86 -0.61 -7.29
CA LYS A 60 -16.22 -1.33 -8.53
C LYS A 60 -16.90 -0.43 -9.57
N LYS A 61 -17.63 0.61 -9.15
CA LYS A 61 -18.27 1.55 -10.09
C LYS A 61 -17.25 2.35 -10.91
N TYR A 62 -16.05 2.57 -10.36
CA TYR A 62 -15.04 3.43 -10.96
C TYR A 62 -13.85 2.67 -11.55
N GLY A 63 -13.78 1.35 -11.38
CA GLY A 63 -12.71 0.55 -11.98
C GLY A 63 -12.70 -0.90 -11.53
N THR A 64 -11.68 -1.65 -11.98
CA THR A 64 -11.50 -3.04 -11.60
C THR A 64 -10.95 -3.14 -10.17
N LEU A 65 -11.75 -3.74 -9.29
CA LEU A 65 -11.35 -4.00 -7.91
C LEU A 65 -10.49 -5.26 -7.82
N LYS A 66 -9.35 -5.14 -7.16
CA LYS A 66 -8.44 -6.24 -6.83
C LYS A 66 -8.17 -6.22 -5.32
N LYS A 67 -8.51 -7.31 -4.64
CA LYS A 67 -8.43 -7.42 -3.18
C LYS A 67 -7.02 -7.85 -2.76
N LEU A 68 -6.47 -7.12 -1.81
CA LEU A 68 -5.19 -7.45 -1.20
C LEU A 68 -5.29 -8.79 -0.46
N ASN A 69 -4.25 -9.63 -0.57
CA ASN A 69 -4.12 -11.01 -0.08
C ASN A 69 -4.97 -12.07 -0.79
N TYR A 70 -5.95 -11.68 -1.60
CA TYR A 70 -6.73 -12.60 -2.43
C TYR A 70 -6.22 -12.57 -3.87
N ASP A 71 -6.28 -11.39 -4.50
CA ASP A 71 -5.79 -11.20 -5.86
C ASP A 71 -4.28 -10.92 -5.90
N TRP A 72 -3.74 -10.28 -4.86
CA TRP A 72 -2.31 -10.00 -4.77
C TRP A 72 -1.71 -10.32 -3.44
N HIS A 73 -0.46 -10.77 -3.51
CA HIS A 73 0.39 -10.93 -2.36
C HIS A 73 1.35 -9.75 -2.25
N ILE A 74 1.51 -9.23 -1.03
CA ILE A 74 2.57 -8.27 -0.74
C ILE A 74 3.85 -9.06 -0.57
N GLN A 75 4.93 -8.59 -1.18
CA GLN A 75 6.26 -9.17 -1.03
C GLN A 75 7.18 -8.21 -0.26
N ASP A 76 8.07 -8.75 0.58
CA ASP A 76 9.04 -7.94 1.32
C ASP A 76 10.23 -7.53 0.44
N TRP A 77 9.97 -6.57 -0.44
CA TRP A 77 11.03 -5.97 -1.24
C TRP A 77 12.02 -5.18 -0.40
N LYS A 78 11.63 -4.66 0.78
CA LYS A 78 12.52 -3.77 1.55
C LYS A 78 13.69 -4.57 2.14
N LYS A 79 13.39 -5.68 2.80
CA LYS A 79 14.40 -6.58 3.38
C LYS A 79 15.35 -7.11 2.30
N GLU A 80 14.79 -7.68 1.23
CA GLU A 80 15.59 -8.26 0.14
C GLU A 80 16.47 -7.24 -0.58
N THR A 81 15.92 -6.05 -0.85
CA THR A 81 16.69 -5.03 -1.57
C THR A 81 17.84 -4.49 -0.73
N THR A 82 17.69 -4.44 0.60
CA THR A 82 18.78 -4.04 1.50
C THR A 82 19.95 -5.03 1.44
N ALA A 83 19.69 -6.31 1.18
CA ALA A 83 20.73 -7.34 1.05
C ALA A 83 21.50 -7.24 -0.28
N VAL A 84 20.79 -6.95 -1.39
CA VAL A 84 21.36 -7.02 -2.76
C VAL A 84 21.77 -5.67 -3.33
N ILE A 85 21.03 -4.61 -3.04
CA ILE A 85 21.17 -3.28 -3.64
C ILE A 85 21.95 -2.38 -2.69
N LYS A 86 22.78 -1.50 -3.26
CA LYS A 86 23.50 -0.46 -2.52
C LYS A 86 22.52 0.45 -1.77
N SER A 87 22.93 0.90 -0.58
CA SER A 87 22.18 1.92 0.15
C SER A 87 22.13 3.23 -0.65
N THR A 88 21.15 4.09 -0.37
CA THR A 88 20.97 5.36 -1.08
C THR A 88 22.22 6.23 -1.09
N GLY A 89 23.02 6.23 -0.01
CA GLY A 89 24.27 6.98 0.09
C GLY A 89 25.43 6.41 -0.74
N ALA A 90 25.40 5.11 -1.04
CA ALA A 90 26.43 4.44 -1.85
C ALA A 90 26.08 4.39 -3.35
N LEU A 91 24.96 5.00 -3.75
CA LEU A 91 24.62 5.18 -5.16
C LEU A 91 25.52 6.25 -5.79
N HIS A 92 25.78 6.09 -7.09
CA HIS A 92 26.57 7.05 -7.86
C HIS A 92 25.79 8.33 -8.23
N PHE A 93 24.58 8.50 -7.70
CA PHE A 93 23.71 9.65 -7.91
C PHE A 93 22.81 9.86 -6.69
N LYS A 94 22.30 11.08 -6.53
CA LYS A 94 21.33 11.44 -5.48
C LYS A 94 19.91 11.32 -6.02
N ILE A 95 19.11 10.40 -5.46
CA ILE A 95 17.72 10.16 -5.95
C ILE A 95 16.89 11.45 -5.96
N LYS A 96 16.99 12.29 -4.92
CA LYS A 96 16.19 13.51 -4.75
C LYS A 96 16.39 14.53 -5.88
N SER A 97 17.56 14.59 -6.49
CA SER A 97 17.85 15.55 -7.57
C SER A 97 17.50 15.02 -8.96
N CYS A 98 17.11 13.75 -9.08
CA CYS A 98 16.89 13.12 -10.37
C CYS A 98 15.43 13.28 -10.81
N LYS A 99 15.23 13.77 -12.03
CA LYS A 99 13.91 13.84 -12.68
C LYS A 99 13.62 12.59 -13.51
N ARG A 100 14.66 11.86 -13.89
CA ARG A 100 14.55 10.64 -14.70
C ARG A 100 15.56 9.60 -14.25
N ILE A 101 15.15 8.34 -14.19
CA ILE A 101 16.01 7.19 -13.93
C ILE A 101 15.82 6.19 -15.06
N VAL A 102 16.91 5.84 -15.71
CA VAL A 102 16.98 4.93 -16.84
C VAL A 102 17.58 3.62 -16.37
N LEU A 103 16.86 2.53 -16.62
CA LEU A 103 17.33 1.16 -16.44
C LEU A 103 17.62 0.57 -17.82
N THR A 104 18.84 0.14 -18.06
CA THR A 104 19.27 -0.41 -19.36
C THR A 104 19.85 -1.80 -19.18
N ARG A 105 19.43 -2.74 -20.04
CA ARG A 105 20.03 -4.08 -20.08
C ARG A 105 21.39 -4.02 -20.75
N SER A 106 22.42 -4.48 -20.05
CA SER A 106 23.76 -4.66 -20.62
C SER A 106 23.74 -5.78 -21.65
N ARG A 107 24.34 -5.52 -22.83
CA ARG A 107 24.50 -6.54 -23.88
C ARG A 107 25.51 -7.62 -23.50
N ILE A 108 26.48 -7.29 -22.65
CA ILE A 108 27.66 -8.14 -22.39
C ILE A 108 27.42 -9.05 -21.19
N LYS A 109 26.93 -8.51 -20.06
CA LYS A 109 26.88 -9.25 -18.78
C LYS A 109 25.48 -9.66 -18.34
N ASN A 110 24.46 -9.47 -19.18
CA ASN A 110 23.03 -9.63 -18.82
C ASN A 110 22.66 -8.95 -17.47
N GLN A 111 23.38 -7.88 -17.14
CA GLN A 111 23.19 -7.08 -15.93
C GLN A 111 22.35 -5.85 -16.26
N ILE A 112 21.60 -5.35 -15.28
CA ILE A 112 20.87 -4.08 -15.42
C ILE A 112 21.75 -2.94 -14.91
N LEU A 113 22.04 -1.99 -15.79
CA LEU A 113 22.70 -0.75 -15.45
C LEU A 113 21.67 0.33 -15.20
N VAL A 114 22.00 1.25 -14.30
CA VAL A 114 21.13 2.35 -13.91
C VAL A 114 21.87 3.65 -14.15
N GLN A 115 21.17 4.57 -14.77
CA GLN A 115 21.60 5.94 -15.01
C GLN A 115 20.51 6.86 -14.46
N ALA A 116 20.89 7.90 -13.75
CA ALA A 116 19.95 8.86 -13.22
C ALA A 116 20.29 10.25 -13.72
N GLU A 117 19.27 11.02 -14.08
CA GLU A 117 19.39 12.25 -14.84
C GLU A 117 18.68 13.39 -14.10
N PRO A 118 19.33 14.56 -13.96
CA PRO A 118 18.72 15.72 -13.31
C PRO A 118 17.65 16.38 -14.19
N HIS A 119 17.67 16.16 -15.51
CA HIS A 119 16.71 16.70 -16.47
C HIS A 119 15.96 15.58 -17.21
N PHE A 120 14.81 15.91 -17.78
CA PHE A 120 13.96 14.94 -18.50
C PHE A 120 14.58 14.48 -19.82
N ASN A 121 15.37 15.32 -20.47
CA ASN A 121 15.89 15.12 -21.83
C ASN A 121 17.43 15.11 -21.87
N SER A 122 18.10 14.77 -20.76
CA SER A 122 19.56 14.68 -20.70
C SER A 122 20.02 13.23 -20.62
N ASP A 123 20.98 12.80 -21.44
CA ASP A 123 21.66 11.50 -21.33
C ASP A 123 23.16 11.73 -21.06
N VAL A 124 23.46 12.48 -20.00
CA VAL A 124 24.82 12.97 -19.71
C VAL A 124 25.57 12.00 -18.79
N ASN A 125 24.86 11.31 -17.90
CA ASN A 125 25.49 10.46 -16.89
C ASN A 125 25.79 9.05 -17.42
N ASN A 126 26.86 8.45 -16.91
CA ASN A 126 27.22 7.09 -17.29
C ASN A 126 26.43 6.03 -16.51
N PRO A 127 25.86 5.02 -17.18
CA PRO A 127 25.11 3.95 -16.51
C PRO A 127 26.03 3.05 -15.67
N LYS A 128 25.68 2.84 -14.40
CA LYS A 128 26.43 1.96 -13.46
C LYS A 128 25.53 0.95 -12.76
N THR A 129 26.12 -0.11 -12.22
CA THR A 129 25.38 -1.10 -11.41
C THR A 129 24.97 -0.56 -10.05
N ILE A 130 23.74 -0.90 -9.63
CA ILE A 130 23.18 -0.59 -8.32
C ILE A 130 23.31 -1.75 -7.32
N CYS A 131 23.70 -2.94 -7.78
CA CYS A 131 23.93 -4.08 -6.91
C CYS A 131 25.23 -3.91 -6.12
N LYS A 132 25.27 -4.46 -4.90
CA LYS A 132 26.51 -4.61 -4.13
C LYS A 132 27.50 -5.52 -4.87
N GLN A 133 28.78 -5.41 -4.52
CA GLN A 133 29.82 -6.25 -5.12
C GLN A 133 29.50 -7.75 -4.93
N GLY A 134 29.68 -8.54 -5.98
CA GLY A 134 29.37 -9.98 -5.99
C GLY A 134 27.88 -10.34 -5.93
N LYS A 135 26.97 -9.36 -5.91
CA LYS A 135 25.51 -9.59 -5.91
C LYS A 135 24.90 -9.25 -7.26
N SER A 136 23.82 -9.94 -7.59
CA SER A 136 23.04 -9.74 -8.83
C SER A 136 21.55 -9.63 -8.52
N LEU A 137 20.77 -9.06 -9.43
CA LEU A 137 19.31 -8.99 -9.32
C LEU A 137 18.64 -10.38 -9.31
N SER A 138 19.32 -11.40 -9.85
CA SER A 138 18.86 -12.79 -9.73
C SER A 138 18.64 -13.22 -8.28
N PHE A 139 19.46 -12.71 -7.35
CA PHE A 139 19.39 -13.02 -5.91
C PHE A 139 18.16 -12.41 -5.20
N LEU A 140 17.46 -11.46 -5.82
CA LEU A 140 16.23 -10.93 -5.25
C LEU A 140 15.12 -11.98 -5.36
N ASN A 141 14.72 -12.53 -4.22
CA ASN A 141 13.58 -13.45 -4.11
C ASN A 141 12.68 -13.02 -2.93
N PRO A 142 11.92 -11.94 -3.10
CA PRO A 142 11.15 -11.36 -2.01
C PRO A 142 10.01 -12.29 -1.62
N GLN A 143 10.04 -12.70 -0.35
CA GLN A 143 9.05 -13.58 0.23
C GLN A 143 7.72 -12.84 0.36
N ASN A 144 6.63 -13.60 0.21
CA ASN A 144 5.31 -13.08 0.49
C ASN A 144 5.24 -12.72 1.98
N ILE A 145 4.89 -11.48 2.26
CA ILE A 145 4.48 -11.06 3.59
C ILE A 145 3.10 -11.66 3.78
N VAL A 146 3.03 -12.74 4.57
CA VAL A 146 1.75 -13.14 5.15
C VAL A 146 1.32 -11.95 5.99
N ASN A 147 0.10 -11.46 5.72
CA ASN A 147 -0.41 -10.26 6.36
C ASN A 147 -0.51 -10.54 7.87
N GLN A 148 0.55 -10.24 8.62
CA GLN A 148 0.54 -10.31 10.06
C GLN A 148 -0.53 -9.32 10.52
N PHE A 149 -1.44 -9.78 11.36
CA PHE A 149 -2.44 -8.91 11.95
C PHE A 149 -1.72 -7.72 12.56
N VAL A 150 -2.05 -6.52 12.11
CA VAL A 150 -1.40 -5.36 12.70
C VAL A 150 -1.96 -5.17 14.09
N LYS A 151 -1.05 -5.17 15.05
CA LYS A 151 -1.32 -4.78 16.42
C LYS A 151 -1.97 -3.41 16.42
N LEU A 152 -3.27 -3.37 16.75
CA LEU A 152 -4.03 -2.15 16.84
C LEU A 152 -3.71 -1.46 18.16
N LYS A 153 -3.56 -0.13 18.11
CA LYS A 153 -3.37 0.66 19.32
C LYS A 153 -4.53 0.44 20.29
N PRO A 154 -4.29 0.26 21.60
CA PRO A 154 -5.35 0.01 22.59
C PRO A 154 -6.46 1.06 22.57
N LYS A 155 -6.10 2.34 22.41
CA LYS A 155 -7.06 3.44 22.30
C LYS A 155 -8.05 3.27 21.14
N LYS A 156 -7.60 2.72 20.01
CA LYS A 156 -8.45 2.50 18.83
C LYS A 156 -9.41 1.34 19.04
N ILE A 157 -8.94 0.25 19.65
CA ILE A 157 -9.76 -0.90 20.03
C ILE A 157 -10.89 -0.44 20.96
N LYS A 158 -10.54 0.29 22.03
CA LYS A 158 -11.52 0.85 22.97
C LYS A 158 -12.54 1.76 22.27
N ASN A 159 -12.07 2.69 21.44
CA ASN A 159 -12.95 3.63 20.73
C ASN A 159 -13.93 2.93 19.77
N VAL A 160 -13.45 1.91 19.03
CA VAL A 160 -14.32 1.10 18.17
C VAL A 160 -15.33 0.33 19.00
N GLY A 161 -14.91 -0.26 20.13
CA GLY A 161 -15.81 -0.95 21.06
C GLY A 161 -16.90 -0.04 21.62
N GLU A 162 -16.54 1.14 22.13
CA GLU A 162 -17.50 2.16 22.61
C GLU A 162 -18.50 2.56 21.52
N LEU A 163 -18.03 2.65 20.27
CA LEU A 163 -18.87 3.04 19.16
C LEU A 163 -19.85 1.93 18.76
N LEU A 164 -19.39 0.68 18.75
CA LEU A 164 -20.26 -0.47 18.51
C LEU A 164 -21.31 -0.61 19.62
N ILE A 165 -20.93 -0.42 20.89
CA ILE A 165 -21.87 -0.37 22.03
C ILE A 165 -22.90 0.74 21.83
N LYS A 166 -22.46 1.94 21.44
CA LYS A 166 -23.36 3.08 21.22
C LYS A 166 -24.38 2.82 20.12
N HIS A 167 -24.02 2.09 19.07
CA HIS A 167 -24.89 1.86 17.91
C HIS A 167 -25.74 0.59 18.01
N TYR A 168 -25.24 -0.45 18.68
CA TYR A 168 -25.86 -1.79 18.70
C TYR A 168 -26.16 -2.32 20.12
N GLY A 169 -25.88 -1.53 21.16
CA GLY A 169 -26.11 -1.91 22.56
C GLY A 169 -24.96 -2.68 23.20
N GLN A 170 -25.06 -2.92 24.51
CA GLN A 170 -24.01 -3.59 25.29
C GLN A 170 -23.77 -5.04 24.84
N GLU A 171 -24.82 -5.69 24.36
CA GLU A 171 -24.84 -7.11 23.97
C GLU A 171 -24.38 -7.37 22.52
N TRP A 172 -23.85 -6.36 21.82
CA TRP A 172 -23.48 -6.49 20.40
C TRP A 172 -22.48 -7.63 20.12
N MET A 173 -21.69 -8.03 21.12
CA MET A 173 -20.76 -9.16 21.04
C MET A 173 -21.45 -10.53 21.17
N GLU A 174 -22.50 -10.61 21.99
CA GLU A 174 -23.22 -11.84 22.35
C GLU A 174 -24.34 -12.13 21.35
N GLN A 175 -24.95 -11.08 20.80
CA GLN A 175 -26.03 -11.20 19.85
C GLN A 175 -25.58 -11.87 18.53
N TYR A 176 -26.36 -12.86 18.10
CA TYR A 176 -26.32 -13.56 16.81
C TYR A 176 -26.70 -12.67 15.60
N VAL A 177 -26.78 -11.36 15.80
CA VAL A 177 -27.86 -10.60 15.17
C VAL A 177 -27.53 -10.11 13.77
N GLU A 178 -26.27 -9.87 13.36
CA GLU A 178 -26.04 -9.48 11.97
C GLU A 178 -24.69 -9.96 11.40
N HIS A 179 -24.72 -10.51 10.18
CA HIS A 179 -23.54 -10.90 9.40
C HIS A 179 -22.55 -9.74 9.22
N ASN A 180 -23.05 -8.50 9.29
CA ASN A 180 -22.29 -7.28 9.08
C ASN A 180 -21.30 -6.93 10.22
N LEU A 181 -21.45 -7.51 11.42
CA LEU A 181 -20.58 -7.24 12.58
C LEU A 181 -19.50 -8.30 12.81
N GLN A 182 -19.55 -9.43 12.09
CA GLN A 182 -18.58 -10.53 12.24
C GLN A 182 -17.13 -10.06 12.01
N PHE A 183 -16.93 -9.17 11.04
CA PHE A 183 -15.64 -8.56 10.77
C PHE A 183 -15.01 -7.92 12.03
N TYR A 184 -15.80 -7.16 12.79
CA TYR A 184 -15.33 -6.50 14.01
C TYR A 184 -15.06 -7.52 15.13
N LYS A 185 -15.91 -8.54 15.28
CA LYS A 185 -15.70 -9.62 16.27
C LYS A 185 -14.39 -10.36 16.01
N THR A 186 -14.14 -10.76 14.76
CA THR A 186 -12.90 -11.44 14.35
C THR A 186 -11.67 -10.58 14.68
N ILE A 187 -11.70 -9.30 14.30
CA ILE A 187 -10.58 -8.38 14.58
C ILE A 187 -10.35 -8.21 16.07
N LEU A 188 -11.38 -7.92 16.87
CA LEU A 188 -11.20 -7.66 18.30
C LEU A 188 -10.70 -8.90 19.05
N ARG A 189 -11.25 -10.08 18.76
CA ARG A 189 -10.78 -11.34 19.37
C ARG A 189 -9.32 -11.61 19.06
N GLN A 190 -8.91 -11.47 17.81
CA GLN A 190 -7.51 -11.66 17.41
C GLN A 190 -6.55 -10.71 18.12
N GLN A 191 -6.97 -9.47 18.39
CA GLN A 191 -6.16 -8.51 19.15
C GLN A 191 -6.07 -8.84 20.64
N GLN A 192 -7.07 -9.52 21.21
CA GLN A 192 -7.03 -10.02 22.59
C GLN A 192 -6.05 -11.19 22.72
N TYR A 193 -6.11 -12.17 21.80
CA TYR A 193 -5.15 -13.28 21.78
C TYR A 193 -3.71 -12.81 21.61
N ALA A 194 -3.46 -11.83 20.74
CA ALA A 194 -2.12 -11.27 20.55
C ALA A 194 -1.56 -10.58 21.81
N ARG A 195 -2.39 -10.12 22.75
CA ARG A 195 -1.93 -9.54 24.02
C ARG A 195 -1.67 -10.59 25.10
N GLY A 196 -2.49 -11.65 25.15
CA GLY A 196 -2.32 -12.71 26.15
C GLY A 196 -1.02 -13.51 25.98
N ASN A 197 -0.37 -13.46 24.81
CA ASN A 197 0.91 -14.12 24.54
C ASN A 197 2.15 -13.24 24.76
N GLU A 198 1.99 -11.96 25.15
CA GLU A 198 3.10 -11.02 25.31
C GLU A 198 3.55 -10.86 26.78
N ASP A 199 2.90 -11.54 27.75
CA ASP A 199 3.25 -11.47 29.18
C ASP A 199 4.45 -12.38 29.57
N GLU A 200 5.17 -13.00 28.61
CA GLU A 200 6.35 -13.86 28.87
C GLU A 200 7.61 -13.51 28.03
N GLY A 201 7.72 -12.33 27.42
CA GLY A 201 8.87 -12.00 26.58
C GLY A 201 9.32 -10.56 26.69
N GLU A 202 10.51 -10.37 27.25
CA GLU A 202 11.21 -9.09 27.37
C GLU A 202 11.25 -8.27 26.07
N ASP A 203 11.21 -6.95 26.27
CA ASP A 203 11.13 -5.90 25.28
C ASP A 203 12.27 -5.93 24.24
N GLU A 204 11.97 -6.42 23.03
CA GLU A 204 12.61 -5.89 21.83
C GLU A 204 11.65 -4.92 21.13
N GLU A 205 11.87 -3.64 21.41
CA GLU A 205 11.25 -2.49 20.75
C GLU A 205 11.69 -2.42 19.27
N ASN A 206 11.23 -3.37 18.46
CA ASN A 206 11.39 -3.31 17.02
C ASN A 206 10.24 -2.50 16.43
N ASN A 207 10.53 -1.22 16.22
CA ASN A 207 9.73 -0.19 15.58
C ASN A 207 9.39 -0.57 14.11
N MET A 208 8.58 -1.62 13.93
CA MET A 208 8.15 -2.13 12.63
C MET A 208 6.80 -1.50 12.29
N TRP A 209 6.89 -0.25 11.84
CA TRP A 209 5.92 0.50 11.03
C TRP A 209 4.49 -0.04 10.96
N ASN A 210 3.54 0.77 11.43
CA ASN A 210 2.10 0.62 11.20
C ASN A 210 1.77 0.32 9.71
N ILE A 211 1.57 -0.96 9.35
CA ILE A 211 1.03 -1.37 8.03
C ILE A 211 -0.39 -1.90 8.21
N THR A 212 -1.31 -1.12 8.79
CA THR A 212 -2.74 -1.35 8.53
C THR A 212 -3.27 -0.24 7.65
N TYR A 213 -3.16 -0.49 6.36
CA TYR A 213 -4.09 0.04 5.39
C TYR A 213 -4.54 -1.13 4.53
N ASN A 214 -5.84 -1.35 4.41
CA ASN A 214 -6.37 -2.06 3.26
C ASN A 214 -6.01 -1.19 2.05
N PHE A 215 -4.85 -1.48 1.47
CA PHE A 215 -4.42 -0.85 0.23
C PHE A 215 -5.21 -1.50 -0.88
N ILE A 216 -6.22 -0.78 -1.33
CA ILE A 216 -6.93 -1.13 -2.55
C ILE A 216 -6.17 -0.44 -3.67
N LYS A 217 -5.71 -1.23 -4.65
CA LYS A 217 -5.26 -0.62 -5.90
C LYS A 217 -6.38 -0.72 -6.91
N LEU A 218 -6.76 0.43 -7.41
CA LEU A 218 -7.61 0.56 -8.58
C LEU A 218 -6.69 0.66 -9.79
N TYR A 219 -7.01 -0.08 -10.84
CA TYR A 219 -6.42 0.18 -12.15
C TYR A 219 -7.42 0.95 -12.96
N TYR A 220 -6.91 2.00 -13.58
CA TYR A 220 -7.60 2.71 -14.63
C TYR A 220 -6.75 2.61 -15.88
N VAL A 221 -7.40 2.25 -16.99
CA VAL A 221 -6.78 2.25 -18.31
C VAL A 221 -7.32 3.46 -19.05
N SER A 222 -6.45 4.44 -19.29
CA SER A 222 -6.72 5.56 -20.19
C SER A 222 -5.61 5.59 -21.23
N ASN A 223 -5.99 5.62 -22.51
CA ASN A 223 -5.07 5.80 -23.65
C ASN A 223 -3.83 4.88 -23.60
N ASN A 224 -4.04 3.55 -23.54
CA ASN A 224 -2.97 2.54 -23.53
C ASN A 224 -1.92 2.64 -22.40
N THR A 225 -2.21 3.39 -21.34
CA THR A 225 -1.34 3.49 -20.16
C THR A 225 -2.01 2.79 -18.98
N LEU A 226 -1.35 1.79 -18.39
CA LEU A 226 -1.80 1.15 -17.16
C LEU A 226 -1.35 1.98 -15.97
N GLU A 227 -2.28 2.72 -15.35
CA GLU A 227 -2.00 3.46 -14.13
C GLU A 227 -2.38 2.62 -12.90
N VAL A 228 -1.45 2.53 -11.95
CA VAL A 228 -1.64 1.79 -10.70
C VAL A 228 -1.89 2.78 -9.57
N MET A 229 -3.14 2.87 -9.12
CA MET A 229 -3.49 3.74 -8.00
C MET A 229 -3.25 3.01 -6.68
N LYS A 230 -2.73 3.69 -5.66
CA LYS A 230 -2.68 3.15 -4.29
C LYS A 230 -3.61 3.97 -3.41
N MET A 231 -4.69 3.36 -2.95
CA MET A 231 -5.68 4.04 -2.14
C MET A 231 -5.52 3.66 -0.66
N LYS A 232 -5.59 4.67 0.20
CA LYS A 232 -5.47 4.53 1.66
C LYS A 232 -6.85 4.74 2.27
N VAL A 233 -7.60 3.67 2.53
CA VAL A 233 -8.95 3.77 3.10
C VAL A 233 -8.86 3.88 4.63
N LYS A 234 -9.40 4.96 5.19
CA LYS A 234 -9.56 5.14 6.64
C LYS A 234 -11.04 4.92 6.96
N MET A 235 -11.37 3.77 7.53
CA MET A 235 -12.73 3.54 8.05
C MET A 235 -13.05 4.61 9.09
N LYS A 236 -14.13 5.36 8.84
CA LYS A 236 -14.66 6.39 9.71
C LYS A 236 -16.09 6.02 10.03
N ILE A 237 -16.31 5.46 11.21
CA ILE A 237 -17.67 5.26 11.71
C ILE A 237 -18.12 6.63 12.23
N CYS A 238 -19.14 7.19 11.58
CA CYS A 238 -19.61 8.54 11.85
C CYS A 238 -20.47 8.54 13.12
N ARG A 239 -20.14 9.37 14.11
CA ARG A 239 -21.04 9.62 15.24
C ARG A 239 -22.24 10.42 14.72
N LYS A 240 -23.37 9.78 14.43
CA LYS A 240 -24.64 10.51 14.36
C LYS A 240 -24.97 11.00 15.77
N SER A 241 -24.97 12.32 15.93
CA SER A 241 -25.58 12.99 17.08
C SER A 241 -27.09 12.89 16.87
N TYR A 242 -27.74 11.95 17.54
CA TYR A 242 -29.20 11.97 17.66
C TYR A 242 -29.55 13.10 18.64
N CYS A 243 -29.94 14.26 18.12
CA CYS A 243 -30.69 15.23 18.90
C CYS A 243 -32.07 14.62 19.14
N ALA A 244 -32.28 14.04 20.32
CA ALA A 244 -33.61 13.70 20.79
C ALA A 244 -34.39 15.01 20.96
N ALA A 245 -35.34 15.26 20.06
CA ALA A 245 -36.37 16.27 20.28
C ALA A 245 -37.21 15.81 21.47
N GLN A 246 -37.17 16.55 22.57
CA GLN A 246 -38.13 16.35 23.64
C GLN A 246 -39.50 16.86 23.18
N PRO A 247 -40.59 16.09 23.35
CA PRO A 247 -41.94 16.58 23.09
C PRO A 247 -42.29 17.67 24.12
N ARG A 248 -42.88 18.76 23.65
CA ARG A 248 -43.55 19.77 24.47
C ARG A 248 -44.93 19.29 24.89
#